data_AF-A0A970SEV1-F1
#
_entry.id   AF-A0A970SEV1-F1
#
_cell.length_a   1.000
_cell.length_b   1.000
_cell.length_c   1.000
_cell.angle_alpha   90.00
_cell.angle_beta   90.00
_cell.angle_gamma   90.00
#
_symmetry.space_group_name_H-M   'P 1'
#
loop_
_entity.id
_entity.type
_entity.pdbx_description
1 polymer ?
#
loop_
_entity_poly.entity_id
_entity_poly.type
_entity_poly.pdbx_seq_one_letter_code
_entity_poly.pdbx_strand_id
1 'polypeptide(L)'
;MNKLFDMDREQLRALAEYREVLETGRFFPRNFWQNEKNTNGIRLNCQAITRYCLEGIEGISANELPSRNLKQIKEILSKNRLMGMLQTVFHNDVLKVLINAYPEKFKKRELTEWMWSSHGIWNNDGFVIEAVQYMVLKEGIRRVELIPKTDWKKRLLKYGIYNILSRFNWSLFHMFDFVYPGRFHPADFKYKVKWKTSIDKYSRENAWRFMDKTFKEKQLSRESILLLNSTGFRRLGLISMLLNVFGGSPLKAKEYYFYRTIGNKENEQCLADEMKKAGIQRENEKIRARFAEVSTGKYIYNLHANMSAYSFFKRQANKRNLKIHELAEQFGYIYKSAVPQGIDPNQIWALRKEGLTYIEIAEKLDSNPTTISELCKKHFGGDPLIPRPISNYSTVQELMNQYHMDHKTIMKLVTENHLENHTTIRHRYLKKSEIIPVIEQYKKNSLHHRALLNRYVDRQYCG
;
A
#
# COMPACT_ATOMS: atom_id res chain seq x y z
N MET A 1 49.33 3.49 -25.06
CA MET A 1 50.60 3.65 -25.79
C MET A 1 50.93 5.09 -26.22
N ASN A 2 49.98 6.03 -26.35
CA ASN A 2 50.23 7.41 -26.84
C ASN A 2 50.93 8.39 -25.85
N LYS A 3 51.79 7.92 -24.94
CA LYS A 3 52.55 8.79 -24.01
C LYS A 3 54.04 8.44 -23.91
N LEU A 4 54.54 7.52 -24.74
CA LEU A 4 55.96 7.14 -24.70
C LEU A 4 56.89 8.31 -25.10
N PHE A 5 56.39 9.26 -25.89
CA PHE A 5 57.14 10.42 -26.38
C PHE A 5 57.16 11.62 -25.42
N ASP A 6 56.37 11.58 -24.33
CA ASP A 6 56.39 12.61 -23.27
C ASP A 6 57.36 12.26 -22.14
N MET A 7 58.09 11.13 -22.25
CA MET A 7 59.00 10.63 -21.23
C MET A 7 60.38 11.30 -21.33
N ASP A 8 61.01 11.54 -20.19
CA ASP A 8 62.37 12.08 -20.18
C ASP A 8 63.39 11.06 -20.71
N ARG A 9 64.60 11.55 -21.01
CA ARG A 9 65.69 10.74 -21.57
C ARG A 9 66.11 9.60 -20.63
N GLU A 10 65.99 9.77 -19.32
CA GLU A 10 66.36 8.76 -18.33
C GLU A 10 65.32 7.63 -18.28
N GLN A 11 64.03 7.96 -18.32
CA GLN A 11 62.93 7.00 -18.39
C GLN A 11 63.01 6.14 -19.67
N LEU A 12 63.34 6.76 -20.80
CA LEU A 12 63.54 6.03 -22.06
C LEU A 12 64.73 5.07 -21.99
N ARG A 13 65.84 5.49 -21.36
CA ARG A 13 66.99 4.60 -21.11
C ARG A 13 66.62 3.45 -20.18
N ALA A 14 65.90 3.73 -19.10
CA ALA A 14 65.45 2.69 -18.16
C ALA A 14 64.51 1.66 -18.82
N LEU A 15 63.62 2.11 -19.72
CA LEU A 15 62.78 1.21 -20.51
C LEU A 15 63.57 0.38 -21.52
N ALA A 16 64.59 0.96 -22.18
CA ALA A 16 65.47 0.23 -23.07
C ALA A 16 66.25 -0.87 -22.32
N GLU A 17 66.79 -0.55 -21.14
CA GLU A 17 67.45 -1.54 -20.28
C GLU A 17 66.48 -2.64 -19.83
N TYR A 18 65.25 -2.27 -19.46
CA TYR A 18 64.25 -3.26 -19.08
C TYR A 18 63.90 -4.20 -20.24
N ARG A 19 63.77 -3.67 -21.45
CA ARG A 19 63.52 -4.47 -22.65
C ARG A 19 64.68 -5.44 -22.92
N GLU A 20 65.92 -4.99 -22.78
CA GLU A 20 67.09 -5.87 -22.93
C GLU A 20 67.13 -6.97 -21.87
N VAL A 21 66.75 -6.67 -20.62
CA VAL A 21 66.59 -7.67 -19.54
C VAL A 21 65.56 -8.75 -19.90
N LEU A 22 64.47 -8.37 -20.54
CA LEU A 22 63.43 -9.30 -20.98
C LEU A 22 63.87 -10.15 -22.19
N GLU A 23 64.52 -9.53 -23.19
CA GLU A 23 64.97 -10.20 -24.42
C GLU A 23 66.13 -11.17 -24.17
N THR A 24 67.11 -10.75 -23.36
CA THR A 24 68.31 -11.56 -23.06
C THR A 24 68.14 -12.49 -21.85
N GLY A 25 67.14 -12.24 -21.00
CA GLY A 25 66.93 -12.97 -19.75
C GLY A 25 67.95 -12.69 -18.66
N ARG A 26 68.87 -11.72 -18.86
CA ARG A 26 69.89 -11.32 -17.88
C ARG A 26 69.27 -10.54 -16.71
N PHE A 27 70.04 -10.39 -15.62
CA PHE A 27 69.62 -9.52 -14.52
C PHE A 27 69.85 -8.04 -14.84
N PHE A 28 69.11 -7.16 -14.17
CA PHE A 28 69.38 -5.72 -14.21
C PHE A 28 70.84 -5.42 -13.82
N PRO A 29 71.48 -4.40 -14.42
CA PRO A 29 72.84 -4.02 -14.06
C PRO A 29 72.99 -3.75 -12.56
N ARG A 30 74.19 -4.01 -12.04
CA ARG A 30 74.49 -3.75 -10.63
C ARG A 30 74.21 -2.28 -10.32
N ASN A 31 73.51 -2.03 -9.21
CA ASN A 31 73.09 -0.71 -8.75
C ASN A 31 72.03 0.02 -9.57
N PHE A 32 71.42 -0.60 -10.59
CA PHE A 32 70.34 0.02 -11.37
C PHE A 32 69.23 0.64 -10.49
N TRP A 33 68.81 -0.07 -9.44
CA TRP A 33 67.76 0.36 -8.53
C TRP A 33 68.22 1.32 -7.41
N GLN A 34 69.53 1.56 -7.23
CA GLN A 34 70.03 2.36 -6.10
C GLN A 34 69.60 3.83 -6.19
N ASN A 35 69.60 4.40 -7.39
CA ASN A 35 69.22 5.80 -7.60
C ASN A 35 67.74 6.03 -7.25
N GLU A 36 66.87 5.10 -7.64
CA GLU A 36 65.44 5.13 -7.32
C GLU A 36 65.15 4.88 -5.83
N LYS A 37 65.97 4.08 -5.15
CA LYS A 37 65.84 3.82 -3.71
C LYS A 37 65.99 5.09 -2.89
N ASN A 38 66.96 5.95 -3.25
CA ASN A 38 67.30 7.17 -2.52
C ASN A 38 66.45 8.38 -2.93
N THR A 39 65.57 8.22 -3.92
CA THR A 39 64.71 9.30 -4.41
C THR A 39 63.49 9.48 -3.50
N ASN A 40 63.25 10.71 -3.06
CA ASN A 40 62.05 11.09 -2.32
C ASN A 40 60.91 11.43 -3.29
N GLY A 41 59.74 10.83 -3.10
CA GLY A 41 58.54 11.08 -3.92
C GLY A 41 58.31 10.02 -5.01
N ILE A 42 57.88 10.47 -6.19
CA ILE A 42 57.59 9.58 -7.33
C ILE A 42 58.90 9.13 -7.96
N ARG A 43 59.05 7.82 -8.06
CA ARG A 43 60.20 7.10 -8.63
C ARG A 43 59.96 6.87 -10.11
N LEU A 44 60.48 7.78 -10.95
CA LEU A 44 60.09 7.94 -12.35
C LEU A 44 60.45 6.74 -13.23
N ASN A 45 61.62 6.11 -13.04
CA ASN A 45 61.98 4.92 -13.82
C ASN A 45 61.16 3.71 -13.37
N CYS A 46 60.98 3.54 -12.05
CA CYS A 46 60.10 2.50 -11.51
C CYS A 46 58.65 2.66 -12.00
N GLN A 47 58.15 3.89 -12.10
CA GLN A 47 56.82 4.18 -12.65
C GLN A 47 56.73 3.76 -14.12
N ALA A 48 57.67 4.21 -14.96
CA ALA A 48 57.67 3.89 -16.39
C ALA A 48 57.74 2.36 -16.62
N ILE A 49 58.68 1.69 -15.96
CA ILE A 49 58.89 0.24 -16.06
C ILE A 49 57.66 -0.53 -15.57
N THR A 50 57.09 -0.16 -14.42
CA THR A 50 55.90 -0.84 -13.88
C THR A 50 54.71 -0.71 -14.83
N ARG A 51 54.48 0.48 -15.38
CA ARG A 51 53.38 0.70 -16.33
C ARG A 51 53.60 -0.04 -17.64
N TYR A 52 54.83 -0.06 -18.16
CA TYR A 52 55.14 -0.85 -19.35
C TYR A 52 54.95 -2.35 -19.11
N CYS A 53 55.36 -2.87 -17.94
CA CYS A 53 55.12 -4.26 -17.56
C CYS A 53 53.62 -4.60 -17.49
N LEU A 54 52.82 -3.78 -16.80
CA LEU A 54 51.40 -4.06 -16.60
C LEU A 54 50.59 -3.81 -17.87
N GLU A 55 50.71 -2.64 -18.48
CA GLU A 55 49.89 -2.21 -19.63
C GLU A 55 50.43 -2.77 -20.95
N GLY A 56 51.75 -2.78 -21.14
CA GLY A 56 52.39 -3.12 -22.42
C GLY A 56 52.63 -4.61 -22.61
N ILE A 57 53.15 -5.29 -21.58
CA ILE A 57 53.50 -6.71 -21.66
C ILE A 57 52.31 -7.59 -21.28
N GLU A 58 51.70 -7.33 -20.12
CA GLU A 58 50.63 -8.17 -19.59
C GLU A 58 49.22 -7.73 -20.05
N GLY A 59 49.11 -6.58 -20.73
CA GLY A 59 47.84 -6.07 -21.26
C GLY A 59 46.82 -5.68 -20.18
N ILE A 60 47.27 -5.45 -18.93
CA ILE A 60 46.43 -5.10 -17.79
C ILE A 60 46.31 -3.58 -17.71
N SER A 61 45.12 -3.07 -17.97
CA SER A 61 44.85 -1.65 -17.80
C SER A 61 44.75 -1.26 -16.32
N ALA A 62 44.98 0.01 -16.01
CA ALA A 62 44.88 0.52 -14.64
C ALA A 62 43.52 0.24 -13.98
N ASN A 63 42.44 0.20 -14.77
CA ASN A 63 41.08 -0.03 -14.28
C ASN A 63 40.80 -1.50 -13.92
N GLU A 64 41.59 -2.44 -14.45
CA GLU A 64 41.44 -3.87 -14.20
C GLU A 64 42.26 -4.34 -12.99
N LEU A 65 43.19 -3.52 -12.50
CA LEU A 65 44.04 -3.85 -11.35
C LEU A 65 43.27 -4.28 -10.10
N PRO A 66 42.13 -3.67 -9.72
CA PRO A 66 41.37 -4.09 -8.54
C PRO A 66 40.79 -5.51 -8.62
N SER A 67 40.68 -6.09 -9.82
CA SER A 67 40.21 -7.48 -10.00
C SER A 67 41.26 -8.52 -9.58
N ARG A 68 42.51 -8.09 -9.34
CA ARG A 68 43.63 -8.94 -8.94
C ARG A 68 44.05 -8.63 -7.51
N ASN A 69 44.38 -9.67 -6.76
CA ASN A 69 44.94 -9.48 -5.42
C ASN A 69 46.44 -9.14 -5.50
N LEU A 70 47.01 -8.62 -4.41
CA LEU A 70 48.42 -8.20 -4.37
C LEU A 70 49.41 -9.36 -4.60
N LYS A 71 49.02 -10.60 -4.29
CA LYS A 71 49.85 -11.78 -4.53
C LYS A 71 49.97 -12.07 -6.03
N GLN A 72 48.87 -12.02 -6.77
CA GLN A 72 48.87 -12.18 -8.23
C GLN A 72 49.69 -11.08 -8.91
N ILE A 73 49.57 -9.84 -8.45
CA ILE A 73 50.37 -8.72 -8.98
C ILE A 73 51.86 -8.96 -8.68
N LYS A 74 52.20 -9.43 -7.48
CA LYS A 74 53.57 -9.82 -7.13
C LYS A 74 54.12 -10.90 -8.05
N GLU A 75 53.32 -11.93 -8.34
CA GLU A 75 53.70 -13.02 -9.25
C GLU A 75 53.95 -12.50 -10.66
N ILE A 76 53.12 -11.59 -11.17
CA ILE A 76 53.32 -10.91 -12.46
C ILE A 76 54.63 -10.13 -12.47
N LEU A 77 54.88 -9.32 -11.45
CA LEU A 77 56.14 -8.56 -11.34
C LEU A 77 57.35 -9.49 -11.27
N SER A 78 57.25 -10.60 -10.55
CA SER A 78 58.32 -11.59 -10.44
C SER A 78 58.59 -12.30 -11.77
N LYS A 79 57.54 -12.75 -12.46
CA LYS A 79 57.62 -13.38 -13.79
C LYS A 79 58.30 -12.46 -14.80
N ASN A 80 58.01 -11.16 -14.72
CA ASN A 80 58.58 -10.14 -15.59
C ASN A 80 59.88 -9.52 -15.06
N ARG A 81 60.63 -10.26 -14.23
CA ARG A 81 61.98 -9.91 -13.72
C ARG A 81 62.07 -8.65 -12.85
N LEU A 82 60.96 -8.14 -12.34
CA LEU A 82 60.91 -6.93 -11.50
C LEU A 82 61.03 -7.18 -9.99
N MET A 83 61.41 -8.41 -9.58
CA MET A 83 61.58 -8.74 -8.16
C MET A 83 62.66 -7.88 -7.49
N GLY A 84 63.74 -7.55 -8.21
CA GLY A 84 64.79 -6.66 -7.71
C GLY A 84 64.27 -5.26 -7.38
N MET A 85 63.44 -4.67 -8.25
CA MET A 85 62.77 -3.39 -7.99
C MET A 85 61.90 -3.47 -6.74
N LEU A 86 61.05 -4.51 -6.67
CA LEU A 86 60.11 -4.71 -5.56
C LEU A 86 60.85 -4.82 -4.21
N GLN A 87 61.96 -5.56 -4.16
CA GLN A 87 62.75 -5.73 -2.94
C GLN A 87 63.55 -4.48 -2.57
N THR A 88 64.33 -3.94 -3.51
CA THR A 88 65.30 -2.88 -3.24
C THR A 88 64.66 -1.51 -3.04
N VAL A 89 63.62 -1.21 -3.82
CA VAL A 89 63.02 0.13 -3.89
C VAL A 89 61.76 0.22 -3.03
N PHE A 90 60.95 -0.84 -3.02
CA PHE A 90 59.63 -0.83 -2.37
C PHE A 90 59.54 -1.74 -1.14
N HIS A 91 60.65 -2.35 -0.70
CA HIS A 91 60.69 -3.21 0.50
C HIS A 91 59.64 -4.33 0.49
N ASN A 92 59.40 -4.95 -0.67
CA ASN A 92 58.37 -5.96 -0.90
C ASN A 92 56.90 -5.48 -0.82
N ASP A 93 56.66 -4.17 -0.79
CA ASP A 93 55.32 -3.58 -0.77
C ASP A 93 54.79 -3.34 -2.19
N VAL A 94 53.91 -4.24 -2.62
CA VAL A 94 53.27 -4.18 -3.95
C VAL A 94 52.32 -3.00 -4.06
N LEU A 95 51.66 -2.59 -2.97
CA LEU A 95 50.72 -1.47 -3.01
C LEU A 95 51.47 -0.16 -3.27
N LYS A 96 52.65 0.03 -2.66
CA LYS A 96 53.53 1.17 -2.95
C LYS A 96 54.01 1.20 -4.41
N VAL A 97 54.25 0.03 -5.01
CA VAL A 97 54.56 -0.06 -6.45
C VAL A 97 53.40 0.49 -7.28
N LEU A 98 52.16 0.10 -6.96
CA LEU A 98 50.97 0.57 -7.67
C LEU A 98 50.72 2.07 -7.46
N ILE A 99 50.87 2.58 -6.24
CA ILE A 99 50.75 4.01 -5.92
C ILE A 99 51.77 4.82 -6.73
N ASN A 100 53.01 4.34 -6.81
CA ASN A 100 54.05 4.97 -7.61
C ASN A 100 53.76 4.92 -9.12
N ALA A 101 53.20 3.81 -9.60
CA ALA A 101 52.85 3.63 -11.01
C ALA A 101 51.67 4.53 -11.44
N TYR A 102 50.68 4.73 -10.57
CA TYR A 102 49.43 5.40 -10.91
C TYR A 102 49.02 6.53 -9.94
N PRO A 103 49.92 7.47 -9.58
CA PRO A 103 49.68 8.44 -8.50
C PRO A 103 48.42 9.28 -8.74
N GLU A 104 48.18 9.67 -10.00
CA GLU A 104 46.99 10.45 -10.38
C GLU A 104 45.68 9.68 -10.24
N LYS A 105 45.70 8.35 -10.40
CA LYS A 105 44.51 7.49 -10.21
C LYS A 105 44.13 7.38 -8.73
N PHE A 106 45.14 7.32 -7.85
CA PHE A 106 44.93 7.36 -6.40
C PHE A 106 44.48 8.75 -5.93
N LYS A 107 45.07 9.84 -6.46
CA LYS A 107 44.64 11.21 -6.16
C LYS A 107 43.19 11.47 -6.57
N LYS A 108 42.77 10.99 -7.75
CA LYS A 108 41.38 11.10 -8.23
C LYS A 108 40.41 10.12 -7.57
N ARG A 109 40.89 9.24 -6.67
CA ARG A 109 40.13 8.15 -6.05
C ARG A 109 39.47 7.20 -7.06
N GLU A 110 40.08 7.06 -8.23
CA GLU A 110 39.71 6.02 -9.19
C GLU A 110 40.25 4.66 -8.73
N LEU A 111 41.44 4.67 -8.11
CA LEU A 111 42.01 3.56 -7.36
C LEU A 111 42.13 3.96 -5.90
N THR A 112 41.83 3.04 -4.98
CA THR A 112 41.92 3.28 -3.54
C THR A 112 42.56 2.07 -2.86
N GLU A 113 43.31 2.31 -1.79
CA GLU A 113 44.09 1.27 -1.11
C GLU A 113 43.22 0.12 -0.59
N TRP A 114 42.00 0.44 -0.13
CA TRP A 114 41.04 -0.56 0.36
C TRP A 114 40.62 -1.59 -0.71
N MET A 115 40.75 -1.27 -2.00
CA MET A 115 40.42 -2.22 -3.08
C MET A 115 41.23 -3.50 -3.02
N TRP A 116 42.44 -3.46 -2.45
CA TRP A 116 43.27 -4.65 -2.24
C TRP A 116 43.05 -5.30 -0.87
N SER A 117 42.44 -4.59 0.09
CA SER A 117 41.95 -5.16 1.36
C SER A 117 40.71 -6.03 1.18
N SER A 118 39.97 -5.87 0.06
CA SER A 118 38.85 -6.74 -0.32
C SER A 118 39.21 -8.23 -0.35
N HIS A 119 40.49 -8.56 -0.55
CA HIS A 119 41.00 -9.92 -0.58
C HIS A 119 41.69 -10.35 0.74
N GLY A 120 41.64 -9.54 1.81
CA GLY A 120 42.42 -9.75 3.04
C GLY A 120 41.82 -9.12 4.32
N ILE A 121 42.71 -8.74 5.26
CA ILE A 121 42.35 -8.31 6.62
C ILE A 121 41.98 -6.82 6.66
N TRP A 122 40.82 -6.50 7.25
CA TRP A 122 40.27 -5.14 7.38
C TRP A 122 40.69 -4.43 8.68
N ASN A 123 42.00 -4.27 8.90
CA ASN A 123 42.53 -3.67 10.14
C ASN A 123 42.50 -2.13 10.16
N ASN A 124 42.42 -1.48 9.01
CA ASN A 124 42.41 -0.02 8.93
C ASN A 124 40.98 0.52 8.91
N ASP A 125 40.64 1.32 9.91
CA ASP A 125 39.33 1.92 10.12
C ASP A 125 38.92 2.86 8.98
N GLY A 126 39.87 3.66 8.48
CA GLY A 126 39.65 4.56 7.34
C GLY A 126 39.26 3.80 6.08
N PHE A 127 39.90 2.66 5.82
CA PHE A 127 39.58 1.82 4.66
C PHE A 127 38.21 1.17 4.77
N VAL A 128 37.83 0.74 5.97
CA VAL A 128 36.48 0.21 6.23
C VAL A 128 35.42 1.27 5.94
N ILE A 129 35.61 2.49 6.48
CA ILE A 129 34.68 3.61 6.29
C ILE A 129 34.57 3.96 4.81
N GLU A 130 35.71 4.15 4.13
CA GLU A 130 35.74 4.53 2.72
C GLU A 130 35.09 3.47 1.82
N ALA A 131 35.41 2.19 2.02
CA ALA A 131 34.84 1.10 1.23
C ALA A 131 33.31 1.00 1.36
N VAL A 132 32.80 1.10 2.59
CA VAL A 132 31.35 1.04 2.85
C VAL A 132 30.65 2.28 2.32
N GLN A 133 31.21 3.48 2.51
CA GLN A 133 30.63 4.72 1.97
C GLN A 133 30.63 4.71 0.43
N TYR A 134 31.70 4.24 -0.19
CA TYR A 134 31.80 4.08 -1.64
C TYR A 134 30.71 3.13 -2.17
N MET A 135 30.54 1.97 -1.52
CA MET A 135 29.48 1.02 -1.87
C MET A 135 28.09 1.66 -1.75
N VAL A 136 27.79 2.34 -0.64
CA VAL A 136 26.50 3.02 -0.41
C VAL A 136 26.21 4.06 -1.51
N LEU A 137 27.21 4.88 -1.84
CA LEU A 137 27.11 5.91 -2.87
C LEU A 137 26.85 5.30 -4.26
N LYS A 138 27.58 4.23 -4.61
CA LYS A 138 27.43 3.55 -5.91
C LYS A 138 26.12 2.78 -6.06
N GLU A 139 25.50 2.38 -4.95
CA GLU A 139 24.13 1.84 -4.94
C GLU A 139 23.05 2.93 -5.03
N GLY A 140 23.43 4.20 -5.14
CA GLY A 140 22.51 5.33 -5.32
C GLY A 140 21.80 5.77 -4.04
N ILE A 141 22.24 5.30 -2.88
CA ILE A 141 21.63 5.61 -1.59
C ILE A 141 22.18 6.96 -1.11
N ARG A 142 21.40 8.02 -1.34
CA ARG A 142 21.74 9.39 -0.92
C ARG A 142 21.28 9.72 0.51
N ARG A 143 20.29 8.97 1.02
CA ARG A 143 19.71 9.16 2.35
C ARG A 143 20.07 7.98 3.24
N VAL A 144 20.71 8.27 4.37
CA VAL A 144 21.24 7.27 5.31
C VAL A 144 20.10 6.36 5.81
N GLU A 145 18.89 6.89 5.97
CA GLU A 145 17.69 6.18 6.45
C GLU A 145 17.22 5.06 5.50
N LEU A 146 17.65 5.09 4.24
CA LEU A 146 17.32 4.05 3.26
C LEU A 146 18.26 2.84 3.35
N ILE A 147 19.40 2.97 4.02
CA ILE A 147 20.39 1.90 4.17
C ILE A 147 19.72 0.61 4.67
N PRO A 148 18.96 0.58 5.78
CA PRO A 148 18.52 -0.69 6.35
C PRO A 148 17.52 -1.49 5.50
N LYS A 149 16.91 -0.86 4.47
CA LYS A 149 15.94 -1.50 3.56
C LYS A 149 16.60 -2.36 2.48
N THR A 150 17.91 -2.21 2.28
CA THR A 150 18.66 -2.84 1.19
C THR A 150 19.22 -4.22 1.57
N ASP A 151 19.32 -5.13 0.60
CA ASP A 151 19.97 -6.43 0.77
C ASP A 151 21.50 -6.31 0.71
N TRP A 152 22.08 -5.88 1.83
CA TRP A 152 23.51 -5.60 1.92
C TRP A 152 24.42 -6.82 1.76
N LYS A 153 23.94 -8.05 2.03
CA LYS A 153 24.77 -9.23 1.80
C LYS A 153 25.09 -9.38 0.32
N LYS A 154 24.09 -9.23 -0.55
CA LYS A 154 24.29 -9.26 -2.00
C LYS A 154 25.18 -8.12 -2.48
N ARG A 155 25.03 -6.92 -1.90
CA ARG A 155 25.85 -5.76 -2.27
C ARG A 155 27.31 -5.96 -1.85
N LEU A 156 27.56 -6.35 -0.62
CA LEU A 156 28.92 -6.62 -0.15
C LEU A 156 29.64 -7.67 -1.01
N LEU A 157 28.93 -8.71 -1.48
CA LEU A 157 29.47 -9.68 -2.44
C LEU A 157 29.75 -9.06 -3.81
N LYS A 158 28.82 -8.27 -4.36
CA LYS A 158 29.00 -7.55 -5.63
C LYS A 158 30.23 -6.66 -5.65
N TYR A 159 30.55 -5.99 -4.53
CA TYR A 159 31.73 -5.12 -4.40
C TYR A 159 32.97 -5.85 -3.88
N GLY A 160 32.92 -7.16 -3.65
CA GLY A 160 34.06 -7.94 -3.17
C GLY A 160 34.49 -7.67 -1.72
N ILE A 161 33.69 -6.93 -0.94
CA ILE A 161 34.04 -6.51 0.43
C ILE A 161 33.28 -7.31 1.51
N TYR A 162 32.73 -8.47 1.17
CA TYR A 162 31.92 -9.29 2.10
C TYR A 162 32.68 -9.73 3.36
N ASN A 163 33.98 -9.99 3.24
CA ASN A 163 34.87 -10.36 4.34
C ASN A 163 35.01 -9.27 5.43
N ILE A 164 34.63 -8.02 5.14
CA ILE A 164 34.62 -6.92 6.13
C ILE A 164 33.78 -7.28 7.36
N LEU A 165 32.74 -8.08 7.16
CA LEU A 165 31.82 -8.49 8.22
C LEU A 165 32.49 -9.38 9.28
N SER A 166 33.61 -10.02 8.98
CA SER A 166 34.38 -10.80 9.96
C SER A 166 34.80 -9.94 11.16
N ARG A 167 35.17 -8.68 10.92
CA ARG A 167 35.52 -7.69 11.97
C ARG A 167 34.33 -7.31 12.86
N PHE A 168 33.11 -7.48 12.36
CA PHE A 168 31.88 -7.04 13.01
C PHE A 168 31.03 -8.21 13.50
N ASN A 169 31.64 -9.37 13.80
CA ASN A 169 30.96 -10.59 14.21
C ASN A 169 29.82 -10.98 13.25
N TRP A 170 30.06 -10.80 11.95
CA TRP A 170 29.09 -11.05 10.88
C TRP A 170 27.79 -10.22 10.97
N SER A 171 27.83 -9.06 11.63
CA SER A 171 26.70 -8.15 11.83
C SER A 171 26.75 -6.97 10.87
N LEU A 172 25.73 -6.87 10.01
CA LEU A 172 25.50 -5.68 9.17
C LEU A 172 25.25 -4.43 10.01
N PHE A 173 24.50 -4.57 11.11
CA PHE A 173 24.23 -3.44 12.00
C PHE A 173 25.53 -2.88 12.57
N HIS A 174 26.39 -3.71 13.17
CA HIS A 174 27.63 -3.21 13.78
C HIS A 174 28.57 -2.59 12.74
N MET A 175 28.63 -3.14 11.52
CA MET A 175 29.37 -2.53 10.43
C MET A 175 28.82 -1.14 10.08
N PHE A 176 27.50 -0.99 9.92
CA PHE A 176 26.91 0.30 9.58
C PHE A 176 26.89 1.30 10.74
N ASP A 177 26.77 0.85 11.98
CA ASP A 177 26.89 1.68 13.17
C ASP A 177 28.33 2.17 13.34
N PHE A 178 29.33 1.36 13.01
CA PHE A 178 30.72 1.81 12.95
C PHE A 178 30.94 2.92 11.91
N VAL A 179 30.35 2.78 10.71
CA VAL A 179 30.52 3.77 9.61
C VAL A 179 29.64 5.01 9.79
N TYR A 180 28.46 4.85 10.41
CA TYR A 180 27.49 5.90 10.67
C TYR A 180 27.00 5.84 12.14
N PRO A 181 27.84 6.26 13.10
CA PRO A 181 27.56 6.09 14.53
C PRO A 181 26.21 6.66 14.96
N GLY A 182 25.41 5.82 15.64
CA GLY A 182 24.14 6.23 16.24
C GLY A 182 23.02 6.55 15.24
N ARG A 183 23.23 6.32 13.93
CA ARG A 183 22.21 6.57 12.90
C ARG A 183 21.19 5.46 12.76
N PHE A 184 21.51 4.27 13.25
CA PHE A 184 20.69 3.08 13.08
C PHE A 184 20.37 2.41 14.39
N HIS A 185 19.29 1.64 14.39
CA HIS A 185 19.02 0.64 15.41
C HIS A 185 19.21 -0.76 14.83
N PRO A 186 19.58 -1.78 15.64
CA PRO A 186 19.61 -3.17 15.18
C PRO A 186 18.29 -3.61 14.51
N ALA A 187 17.18 -3.08 15.03
CA ALA A 187 15.83 -3.33 14.53
C ALA A 187 15.54 -2.79 13.12
N ASP A 188 16.39 -1.92 12.57
CA ASP A 188 16.17 -1.38 11.24
C ASP A 188 16.57 -2.36 10.13
N PHE A 189 17.48 -3.30 10.39
CA PHE A 189 18.00 -4.22 9.38
C PHE A 189 17.14 -5.49 9.27
N LYS A 190 16.68 -5.79 8.04
CA LYS A 190 15.79 -6.92 7.71
C LYS A 190 16.35 -8.31 8.09
N TYR A 191 17.67 -8.43 8.19
CA TYR A 191 18.35 -9.68 8.46
C TYR A 191 18.91 -9.69 9.89
N LYS A 192 18.21 -10.43 10.76
CA LYS A 192 18.66 -10.85 12.10
C LYS A 192 18.73 -9.75 13.17
N VAL A 193 17.58 -9.21 13.56
CA VAL A 193 17.39 -9.08 15.00
C VAL A 193 17.21 -10.49 15.52
N LYS A 194 18.25 -11.08 16.12
CA LYS A 194 18.00 -12.15 17.09
C LYS A 194 17.18 -11.47 18.18
N TRP A 195 15.87 -11.71 18.20
CA TRP A 195 14.96 -11.09 19.17
C TRP A 195 15.46 -11.26 20.60
N LYS A 196 16.15 -12.37 20.87
CA LYS A 196 16.89 -12.61 22.11
C LYS A 196 18.33 -12.15 21.97
N THR A 197 18.66 -11.05 22.62
CA THR A 197 20.04 -10.67 22.96
C THR A 197 20.44 -11.25 24.31
N SER A 198 21.74 -11.24 24.63
CA SER A 198 22.24 -11.65 25.96
C SER A 198 21.65 -10.82 27.10
N ILE A 199 21.25 -9.58 26.81
CA ILE A 199 20.63 -8.65 27.75
C ILE A 199 19.17 -8.45 27.34
N ASP A 200 18.24 -8.79 28.24
CA ASP A 200 16.80 -8.76 27.96
C ASP A 200 16.25 -7.34 27.72
N LYS A 201 16.83 -6.33 28.36
CA LYS A 201 16.47 -4.92 28.15
C LYS A 201 16.58 -4.49 26.68
N TYR A 202 17.65 -4.92 25.98
CA TYR A 202 17.84 -4.60 24.56
C TYR A 202 16.84 -5.35 23.67
N SER A 203 16.51 -6.61 24.00
CA SER A 203 15.46 -7.38 23.31
C SER A 203 14.12 -6.64 23.34
N ARG A 204 13.75 -6.11 24.51
CA ARG A 204 12.49 -5.37 24.69
C ARG A 204 12.51 -4.02 23.98
N GLU A 205 13.61 -3.26 24.06
CA GLU A 205 13.73 -1.98 23.35
C GLU A 205 13.69 -2.15 21.82
N ASN A 206 14.36 -3.18 21.29
CA ASN A 206 14.25 -3.59 19.89
C ASN A 206 12.80 -3.87 19.50
N ALA A 207 12.08 -4.63 20.32
CA ALA A 207 10.68 -4.97 20.08
C ALA A 207 9.80 -3.72 20.07
N TRP A 208 9.98 -2.80 21.01
CA TRP A 208 9.21 -1.56 21.06
C TRP A 208 9.42 -0.69 19.82
N ARG A 209 10.68 -0.45 19.43
CA ARG A 209 10.97 0.37 18.25
C ARG A 209 10.38 -0.24 16.97
N PHE A 210 10.43 -1.57 16.87
CA PHE A 210 9.86 -2.27 15.73
C PHE A 210 8.32 -2.19 15.71
N MET A 211 7.67 -2.31 16.87
CA MET A 211 6.23 -2.05 17.02
C MET A 211 5.88 -0.62 16.62
N ASP A 212 6.57 0.38 17.19
CA ASP A 212 6.31 1.79 16.95
C ASP A 212 6.44 2.15 15.45
N LYS A 213 7.52 1.69 14.82
CA LYS A 213 7.75 1.84 13.38
C LYS A 213 6.61 1.20 12.57
N THR A 214 6.25 -0.04 12.88
CA THR A 214 5.23 -0.78 12.14
C THR A 214 3.85 -0.15 12.31
N PHE A 215 3.50 0.30 13.52
CA PHE A 215 2.22 0.93 13.80
C PHE A 215 2.11 2.30 13.10
N LYS A 216 3.19 3.08 13.05
CA LYS A 216 3.26 4.35 12.30
C LYS A 216 3.16 4.13 10.79
N GLU A 217 3.93 3.19 10.24
CA GLU A 217 3.89 2.86 8.80
C GLU A 217 2.51 2.37 8.36
N LYS A 218 1.77 1.68 9.24
CA LYS A 218 0.40 1.21 9.00
C LYS A 218 -0.69 2.17 9.47
N GLN A 219 -0.31 3.35 9.97
CA GLN A 219 -1.22 4.38 10.47
C GLN A 219 -2.27 3.85 11.46
N LEU A 220 -1.86 2.98 12.38
CA LEU A 220 -2.78 2.38 13.36
C LEU A 220 -3.14 3.41 14.44
N SER A 221 -4.45 3.58 14.69
CA SER A 221 -4.94 4.34 15.84
C SER A 221 -4.65 3.60 17.15
N ARG A 222 -4.63 4.34 18.28
CA ARG A 222 -4.48 3.74 19.62
C ARG A 222 -5.50 2.62 19.85
N GLU A 223 -6.77 2.86 19.53
CA GLU A 223 -7.85 1.87 19.64
C GLU A 223 -7.58 0.61 18.81
N SER A 224 -7.07 0.78 17.59
CA SER A 224 -6.70 -0.35 16.73
C SER A 224 -5.58 -1.18 17.35
N ILE A 225 -4.57 -0.54 17.94
CA ILE A 225 -3.46 -1.19 18.64
C ILE A 225 -3.97 -1.94 19.88
N LEU A 226 -4.83 -1.32 20.68
CA LEU A 226 -5.47 -1.94 21.85
C LEU A 226 -6.23 -3.22 21.46
N LEU A 227 -6.87 -3.25 20.30
CA LEU A 227 -7.63 -4.39 19.81
C LEU A 227 -6.80 -5.47 19.09
N LEU A 228 -5.47 -5.31 18.96
CA LEU A 228 -4.62 -6.31 18.31
C LEU A 228 -4.58 -7.61 19.12
N ASN A 229 -4.92 -8.73 18.49
CA ASN A 229 -4.70 -10.08 19.02
C ASN A 229 -3.47 -10.72 18.34
N SER A 230 -3.11 -11.94 18.71
CA SER A 230 -1.96 -12.65 18.13
C SER A 230 -2.05 -12.78 16.60
N THR A 231 -3.26 -12.91 16.04
CA THR A 231 -3.50 -12.91 14.59
C THR A 231 -3.24 -11.53 13.97
N GLY A 232 -3.61 -10.45 14.66
CA GLY A 232 -3.29 -9.08 14.28
C GLY A 232 -1.78 -8.84 14.23
N PHE A 233 -1.05 -9.22 15.29
CA PHE A 233 0.42 -9.17 15.30
C PHE A 233 1.03 -10.00 14.16
N ARG A 234 0.48 -11.18 13.86
CA ARG A 234 0.93 -11.99 12.71
C ARG A 234 0.72 -11.28 11.38
N ARG A 235 -0.44 -10.68 11.14
CA ARG A 235 -0.72 -9.90 9.92
C ARG A 235 0.22 -8.70 9.76
N LEU A 236 0.71 -8.14 10.87
CA LEU A 236 1.70 -7.07 10.89
C LEU A 236 3.15 -7.55 10.76
N GLY A 237 3.41 -8.86 10.64
CA GLY A 237 4.77 -9.42 10.60
C GLY A 237 5.49 -9.45 11.94
N LEU A 238 4.76 -9.20 13.04
CA LEU A 238 5.29 -9.06 14.40
C LEU A 238 5.25 -10.36 15.22
N ILE A 239 4.80 -11.49 14.63
CA ILE A 239 4.60 -12.75 15.37
C ILE A 239 5.89 -13.32 15.96
N SER A 240 7.00 -13.24 15.23
CA SER A 240 8.29 -13.75 15.71
C SER A 240 8.78 -12.96 16.92
N MET A 241 8.62 -11.64 16.90
CA MET A 241 8.92 -10.77 18.03
C MET A 241 8.02 -11.09 19.24
N LEU A 242 6.71 -11.23 18.99
CA LEU A 242 5.74 -11.56 20.04
C LEU A 242 6.10 -12.84 20.77
N LEU A 243 6.46 -13.90 20.03
CA LEU A 243 6.84 -15.19 20.60
C LEU A 243 8.16 -15.13 21.36
N ASN A 244 9.17 -14.47 20.80
CA ASN A 244 10.53 -14.51 21.36
C ASN A 244 10.75 -13.54 22.53
N VAL A 245 10.10 -12.38 22.52
CA VAL A 245 10.31 -11.31 23.53
C VAL A 245 9.20 -11.32 24.59
N PHE A 246 7.95 -11.54 24.18
CA PHE A 246 6.79 -11.42 25.06
C PHE A 246 6.11 -12.76 25.37
N GLY A 247 6.77 -13.88 25.04
CA GLY A 247 6.26 -15.23 25.31
C GLY A 247 4.93 -15.52 24.61
N GLY A 248 4.66 -14.86 23.48
CA GLY A 248 3.41 -15.03 22.74
C GLY A 248 2.23 -14.21 23.26
N SER A 249 2.39 -13.40 24.31
CA SER A 249 1.30 -12.62 24.93
C SER A 249 1.11 -11.25 24.28
N PRO A 250 -0.02 -10.98 23.60
CA PRO A 250 -0.34 -9.65 23.09
C PRO A 250 -0.50 -8.61 24.21
N LEU A 251 -0.94 -9.03 25.40
CA LEU A 251 -1.12 -8.12 26.54
C LEU A 251 0.23 -7.55 26.99
N LYS A 252 1.24 -8.42 27.19
CA LYS A 252 2.60 -8.00 27.57
C LYS A 252 3.24 -7.11 26.51
N ALA A 253 3.02 -7.41 25.23
CA ALA A 253 3.52 -6.58 24.14
C ALA A 253 2.90 -5.16 24.16
N LYS A 254 1.59 -5.06 24.40
CA LYS A 254 0.90 -3.77 24.52
C LYS A 254 1.27 -3.01 25.78
N GLU A 255 1.38 -3.70 26.91
CA GLU A 255 1.87 -3.13 28.17
C GLU A 255 3.24 -2.49 27.97
N TYR A 256 4.17 -3.24 27.38
CA TYR A 256 5.48 -2.71 27.09
C TYR A 256 5.44 -1.58 26.06
N TYR A 257 4.53 -1.63 25.07
CA TYR A 257 4.36 -0.57 24.10
C TYR A 257 3.92 0.76 24.72
N PHE A 258 2.88 0.73 25.57
CA PHE A 258 2.29 1.94 26.15
C PHE A 258 2.98 2.44 27.42
N TYR A 259 3.48 1.52 28.26
CA TYR A 259 3.95 1.85 29.61
C TYR A 259 5.42 1.51 29.85
N ARG A 260 6.09 0.82 28.91
CA ARG A 260 7.47 0.32 29.06
C ARG A 260 7.68 -0.62 30.26
N THR A 261 6.62 -1.23 30.78
CA THR A 261 6.63 -2.24 31.85
C THR A 261 6.24 -3.63 31.32
N ILE A 262 6.54 -4.68 32.09
CA ILE A 262 6.04 -6.04 31.84
C ILE A 262 5.60 -6.63 33.18
N GLY A 263 4.34 -7.08 33.26
CA GLY A 263 3.77 -7.72 34.46
C GLY A 263 3.43 -6.74 35.59
N ASN A 264 3.32 -5.44 35.28
CA ASN A 264 2.79 -4.48 36.25
C ASN A 264 1.26 -4.59 36.30
N LYS A 265 0.72 -5.01 37.45
CA LYS A 265 -0.71 -5.28 37.63
C LYS A 265 -1.60 -4.06 37.36
N GLU A 266 -1.17 -2.87 37.77
CA GLU A 266 -1.94 -1.64 37.58
C GLU A 266 -2.03 -1.27 36.09
N ASN A 267 -0.91 -1.36 35.37
CA ASN A 267 -0.87 -1.10 33.93
C ASN A 267 -1.65 -2.15 33.13
N GLU A 268 -1.54 -3.43 33.51
CA GLU A 268 -2.32 -4.51 32.90
C GLU A 268 -3.82 -4.31 33.10
N GLN A 269 -4.26 -3.87 34.30
CA GLN A 269 -5.65 -3.60 34.59
C GLN A 269 -6.16 -2.37 33.82
N CYS A 270 -5.39 -1.28 33.81
CA CYS A 270 -5.70 -0.09 33.00
C CYS A 270 -5.85 -0.45 31.51
N LEU A 271 -4.94 -1.27 30.98
CA LEU A 271 -5.04 -1.76 29.59
C LEU A 271 -6.26 -2.64 29.36
N ALA A 272 -6.59 -3.54 30.28
CA ALA A 272 -7.77 -4.37 30.15
C ALA A 272 -9.05 -3.53 30.08
N ASP A 273 -9.14 -2.49 30.91
CA ASP A 273 -10.27 -1.56 30.90
C ASP A 273 -10.33 -0.72 29.62
N GLU A 274 -9.20 -0.19 29.14
CA GLU A 274 -9.12 0.50 27.85
C GLU A 274 -9.51 -0.41 26.68
N MET A 275 -9.02 -1.66 26.68
CA MET A 275 -9.35 -2.66 25.66
C MET A 275 -10.84 -3.00 25.67
N LYS A 276 -11.45 -3.10 26.85
CA LYS A 276 -12.90 -3.32 27.00
C LYS A 276 -13.69 -2.14 26.44
N LYS A 277 -13.31 -0.90 26.78
CA LYS A 277 -13.93 0.32 26.26
C LYS A 277 -13.82 0.41 24.73
N ALA A 278 -12.62 0.21 24.18
CA ALA A 278 -12.40 0.21 22.74
C ALA A 278 -13.18 -0.90 22.02
N GLY A 279 -13.31 -2.08 22.65
CA GLY A 279 -14.12 -3.19 22.13
C GLY A 279 -15.61 -2.84 22.03
N ILE A 280 -16.15 -2.21 23.09
CA ILE A 280 -17.55 -1.74 23.13
C ILE A 280 -17.78 -0.66 22.07
N GLN A 281 -16.88 0.32 21.95
CA GLN A 281 -16.98 1.40 20.96
C GLN A 281 -17.01 0.84 19.53
N ARG A 282 -16.10 -0.08 19.20
CA ARG A 282 -16.08 -0.72 17.87
C ARG A 282 -17.33 -1.57 17.60
N GLU A 283 -17.88 -2.23 18.62
CA GLU A 283 -19.16 -2.94 18.49
C GLU A 283 -20.32 -1.97 18.27
N ASN A 284 -20.34 -0.84 18.99
CA ASN A 284 -21.32 0.23 18.82
C ASN A 284 -21.28 0.86 17.43
N GLU A 285 -20.08 1.12 16.89
CA GLU A 285 -19.92 1.63 15.52
C GLU A 285 -20.48 0.66 14.47
N LYS A 286 -20.23 -0.64 14.63
CA LYS A 286 -20.80 -1.67 13.75
C LYS A 286 -22.33 -1.71 13.84
N ILE A 287 -22.87 -1.60 15.04
CA ILE A 287 -24.33 -1.55 15.24
C ILE A 287 -24.91 -0.31 14.58
N ARG A 288 -24.31 0.86 14.78
CA ARG A 288 -24.73 2.12 14.17
C ARG A 288 -24.68 2.07 12.65
N ALA A 289 -23.58 1.58 12.07
CA ALA A 289 -23.44 1.44 10.61
C ALA A 289 -24.53 0.53 10.04
N ARG A 290 -24.80 -0.60 10.70
CA ARG A 290 -25.82 -1.54 10.26
C ARG A 290 -27.24 -1.01 10.44
N PHE A 291 -27.48 -0.15 11.45
CA PHE A 291 -28.76 0.54 11.58
C PHE A 291 -28.94 1.56 10.45
N ALA A 292 -27.89 2.30 10.08
CA ALA A 292 -27.94 3.24 8.97
C ALA A 292 -28.32 2.56 7.65
N GLU A 293 -27.81 1.34 7.39
CA GLU A 293 -28.14 0.53 6.20
C GLU A 293 -29.62 0.16 6.08
N VAL A 294 -30.34 0.00 7.21
CA VAL A 294 -31.74 -0.45 7.24
C VAL A 294 -32.73 0.65 7.59
N SER A 295 -32.24 1.85 7.90
CA SER A 295 -33.06 2.99 8.27
C SER A 295 -33.53 3.79 7.05
N THR A 296 -34.74 4.35 7.12
CA THR A 296 -35.23 5.40 6.22
C THR A 296 -35.35 6.68 7.04
N GLY A 297 -34.33 7.56 6.95
CA GLY A 297 -34.20 8.69 7.86
C GLY A 297 -33.93 8.22 9.30
N LYS A 298 -34.75 8.65 10.26
CA LYS A 298 -34.65 8.24 11.68
C LYS A 298 -35.40 6.94 12.00
N TYR A 299 -36.18 6.42 11.05
CA TYR A 299 -37.11 5.33 11.29
C TYR A 299 -36.60 4.01 10.74
N ILE A 300 -36.82 2.94 11.49
CA ILE A 300 -36.57 1.56 11.05
C ILE A 300 -37.93 0.89 10.91
N TYR A 301 -38.31 0.63 9.66
CA TYR A 301 -39.56 -0.05 9.32
C TYR A 301 -39.29 -1.51 8.99
N ASN A 302 -40.17 -2.41 9.44
CA ASN A 302 -40.23 -3.80 8.98
C ASN A 302 -38.88 -4.54 8.98
N LEU A 303 -38.12 -4.41 10.06
CA LEU A 303 -36.82 -5.08 10.21
C LEU A 303 -36.92 -6.61 10.00
N HIS A 304 -38.08 -7.21 10.30
CA HIS A 304 -38.39 -8.61 10.02
C HIS A 304 -38.28 -9.00 8.54
N ALA A 305 -38.48 -8.07 7.61
CA ALA A 305 -38.27 -8.32 6.18
C ALA A 305 -36.79 -8.55 5.84
N ASN A 306 -35.86 -7.99 6.63
CA ASN A 306 -34.42 -8.25 6.54
C ASN A 306 -33.97 -9.20 7.65
N MET A 307 -34.17 -10.50 7.45
CA MET A 307 -33.84 -11.55 8.42
C MET A 307 -32.39 -11.52 8.91
N SER A 308 -31.45 -11.10 8.05
CA SER A 308 -30.02 -11.00 8.41
C SER A 308 -29.74 -9.88 9.41
N ALA A 309 -30.35 -8.71 9.20
CA ALA A 309 -30.23 -7.56 10.07
C ALA A 309 -31.01 -7.79 11.37
N TYR A 310 -32.24 -8.29 11.29
CA TYR A 310 -33.05 -8.67 12.44
C TYR A 310 -32.31 -9.64 13.38
N SER A 311 -31.76 -10.74 12.85
CA SER A 311 -31.02 -11.73 13.64
C SER A 311 -29.75 -11.15 14.25
N PHE A 312 -29.09 -10.20 13.58
CA PHE A 312 -27.94 -9.49 14.15
C PHE A 312 -28.36 -8.60 15.32
N PHE A 313 -29.35 -7.73 15.16
CA PHE A 313 -29.80 -6.84 16.22
C PHE A 313 -30.40 -7.59 17.39
N LYS A 314 -31.15 -8.68 17.15
CA LYS A 314 -31.67 -9.56 18.20
C LYS A 314 -30.55 -10.13 19.07
N ARG A 315 -29.45 -10.61 18.46
CA ARG A 315 -28.28 -11.10 19.21
C ARG A 315 -27.61 -9.98 20.02
N GLN A 316 -27.47 -8.79 19.44
CA GLN A 316 -26.85 -7.65 20.12
C GLN A 316 -27.71 -7.10 21.27
N ALA A 317 -29.03 -7.08 21.09
CA ALA A 317 -29.99 -6.67 22.12
C ALA A 317 -29.97 -7.68 23.29
N ASN A 318 -30.03 -8.97 23.00
CA ASN A 318 -29.94 -10.04 24.02
C ASN A 318 -28.63 -9.97 24.81
N LYS A 319 -27.49 -9.71 24.15
CA LYS A 319 -26.19 -9.54 24.81
C LYS A 319 -26.18 -8.40 25.83
N ARG A 320 -27.05 -7.40 25.66
CA ARG A 320 -27.18 -6.22 26.52
C ARG A 320 -28.39 -6.29 27.44
N ASN A 321 -29.15 -7.39 27.40
CA ASN A 321 -30.43 -7.53 28.09
C ASN A 321 -31.45 -6.43 27.73
N LEU A 322 -31.49 -6.05 26.44
CA LEU A 322 -32.38 -5.04 25.89
C LEU A 322 -33.33 -5.66 24.87
N LYS A 323 -34.47 -5.00 24.63
CA LYS A 323 -35.31 -5.23 23.46
C LYS A 323 -34.75 -4.50 22.24
N ILE A 324 -35.13 -4.93 21.03
CA ILE A 324 -34.61 -4.35 19.77
C ILE A 324 -34.97 -2.86 19.65
N HIS A 325 -36.14 -2.44 20.12
CA HIS A 325 -36.54 -1.03 20.09
C HIS A 325 -35.68 -0.18 21.04
N GLU A 326 -35.45 -0.64 22.28
CA GLU A 326 -34.56 0.01 23.26
C GLU A 326 -33.13 0.12 22.72
N LEU A 327 -32.65 -0.92 22.02
CA LEU A 327 -31.36 -0.89 21.34
C LEU A 327 -31.35 0.17 20.22
N ALA A 328 -32.39 0.26 19.40
CA ALA A 328 -32.47 1.27 18.34
C ALA A 328 -32.46 2.71 18.91
N GLU A 329 -33.19 2.93 20.00
CA GLU A 329 -33.28 4.23 20.69
C GLU A 329 -31.92 4.68 21.23
N GLN A 330 -31.12 3.76 21.79
CA GLN A 330 -29.74 4.07 22.24
C GLN A 330 -28.85 4.64 21.14
N PHE A 331 -29.13 4.32 19.87
CA PHE A 331 -28.40 4.82 18.71
C PHE A 331 -29.11 5.94 17.97
N GLY A 332 -30.24 6.45 18.50
CA GLY A 332 -31.00 7.56 17.94
C GLY A 332 -31.99 7.19 16.84
N TYR A 333 -32.36 5.90 16.74
CA TYR A 333 -33.34 5.41 15.77
C TYR A 333 -34.67 5.06 16.43
N ILE A 334 -35.78 5.21 15.68
CA ILE A 334 -37.13 4.87 16.12
C ILE A 334 -37.56 3.58 15.43
N TYR A 335 -37.83 2.53 16.21
CA TYR A 335 -38.29 1.25 15.70
C TYR A 335 -39.82 1.21 15.62
N LYS A 336 -40.38 1.19 14.40
CA LYS A 336 -41.82 1.07 14.16
C LYS A 336 -42.14 -0.36 13.74
N SER A 337 -42.71 -1.16 14.64
CA SER A 337 -43.18 -2.50 14.35
C SER A 337 -44.50 -2.48 13.58
N ALA A 338 -44.71 -3.47 12.71
CA ALA A 338 -45.96 -3.63 11.96
C ALA A 338 -47.10 -4.23 12.77
N VAL A 339 -47.43 -3.61 13.90
CA VAL A 339 -48.66 -3.98 14.62
C VAL A 339 -49.82 -3.17 14.04
N PRO A 340 -50.88 -3.82 13.53
CA PRO A 340 -52.09 -3.14 13.09
C PRO A 340 -52.87 -2.67 14.33
N GLN A 341 -52.56 -1.49 14.85
CA GLN A 341 -53.36 -0.88 15.90
C GLN A 341 -54.48 -0.04 15.29
N GLY A 342 -55.71 -0.56 15.31
CA GLY A 342 -56.95 0.24 15.33
C GLY A 342 -57.22 1.23 14.20
N ILE A 343 -56.46 1.23 13.10
CA ILE A 343 -56.64 2.20 12.01
C ILE A 343 -57.95 1.90 11.28
N ASP A 344 -58.88 2.86 11.28
CA ASP A 344 -60.12 2.79 10.53
C ASP A 344 -59.80 2.85 9.01
N PRO A 345 -60.19 1.82 8.21
CA PRO A 345 -60.00 1.84 6.77
C PRO A 345 -60.55 3.10 6.08
N ASN A 346 -61.62 3.70 6.61
CA ASN A 346 -62.22 4.90 6.04
C ASN A 346 -61.30 6.13 6.15
N GLN A 347 -60.47 6.21 7.20
CA GLN A 347 -59.47 7.28 7.34
C GLN A 347 -58.37 7.16 6.28
N ILE A 348 -57.94 5.93 5.98
CA ILE A 348 -56.98 5.67 4.89
C ILE A 348 -57.57 6.11 3.55
N TRP A 349 -58.85 5.82 3.31
CA TRP A 349 -59.54 6.25 2.09
C TRP A 349 -59.62 7.78 1.96
N ALA A 350 -59.97 8.48 3.04
CA ALA A 350 -60.03 9.95 3.07
C ALA A 350 -58.67 10.58 2.78
N LEU A 351 -57.61 10.11 3.45
CA LEU A 351 -56.25 10.61 3.24
C LEU A 351 -55.71 10.27 1.84
N ARG A 352 -56.10 9.12 1.27
CA ARG A 352 -55.78 8.81 -0.13
C ARG A 352 -56.50 9.77 -1.08
N LYS A 353 -57.76 10.13 -0.84
CA LYS A 353 -58.46 11.17 -1.62
C LYS A 353 -57.79 12.55 -1.55
N GLU A 354 -57.15 12.89 -0.44
CA GLU A 354 -56.33 14.11 -0.30
C GLU A 354 -55.01 14.05 -1.10
N GLY A 355 -54.65 12.89 -1.68
CA GLY A 355 -53.47 12.72 -2.50
C GLY A 355 -52.22 12.19 -1.77
N LEU A 356 -52.32 11.89 -0.47
CA LEU A 356 -51.18 11.46 0.36
C LEU A 356 -50.70 10.05 -0.02
N THR A 357 -49.39 9.85 -0.07
CA THR A 357 -48.74 8.55 -0.27
C THR A 357 -48.86 7.65 0.95
N TYR A 358 -48.61 6.35 0.81
CA TYR A 358 -48.61 5.43 1.96
C TYR A 358 -47.57 5.77 3.02
N ILE A 359 -46.50 6.49 2.67
CA ILE A 359 -45.49 6.98 3.61
C ILE A 359 -46.06 8.12 4.45
N GLU A 360 -46.66 9.12 3.80
CA GLU A 360 -47.24 10.28 4.49
C GLU A 360 -48.49 9.89 5.31
N ILE A 361 -49.29 8.92 4.83
CA ILE A 361 -50.40 8.35 5.60
C ILE A 361 -49.87 7.63 6.85
N ALA A 362 -48.79 6.86 6.70
CA ALA A 362 -48.16 6.20 7.83
C ALA A 362 -47.62 7.20 8.86
N GLU A 363 -47.05 8.33 8.42
CA GLU A 363 -46.63 9.41 9.31
C GLU A 363 -47.82 10.07 10.04
N LYS A 364 -48.91 10.39 9.32
CA LYS A 364 -50.11 11.01 9.90
C LYS A 364 -50.85 10.12 10.88
N LEU A 365 -50.88 8.81 10.63
CA LEU A 365 -51.60 7.82 11.43
C LEU A 365 -50.70 7.07 12.42
N ASP A 366 -49.48 7.57 12.64
CA ASP A 366 -48.44 6.95 13.48
C ASP A 366 -48.21 5.45 13.21
N SER A 367 -48.32 5.04 11.95
CA SER A 367 -48.26 3.67 11.48
C SER A 367 -47.01 3.39 10.63
N ASN A 368 -47.00 2.26 9.91
CA ASN A 368 -45.98 1.97 8.90
C ASN A 368 -46.60 1.81 7.50
N PRO A 369 -45.86 2.15 6.43
CA PRO A 369 -46.39 2.12 5.07
C PRO A 369 -46.86 0.74 4.59
N THR A 370 -46.27 -0.33 5.13
CA THR A 370 -46.64 -1.71 4.79
C THR A 370 -47.98 -2.09 5.41
N THR A 371 -48.26 -1.70 6.65
CA THR A 371 -49.57 -1.90 7.29
C THR A 371 -50.65 -1.13 6.57
N ILE A 372 -50.38 0.12 6.13
CA ILE A 372 -51.31 0.86 5.27
C ILE A 372 -51.57 0.10 3.96
N SER A 373 -50.53 -0.39 3.31
CA SER A 373 -50.64 -1.19 2.08
C SER A 373 -51.42 -2.49 2.27
N GLU A 374 -51.20 -3.21 3.38
CA GLU A 374 -51.92 -4.44 3.74
C GLU A 374 -53.38 -4.19 4.06
N LEU A 375 -53.70 -3.12 4.81
CA LEU A 375 -55.08 -2.69 5.07
C LEU A 375 -55.79 -2.34 3.77
N CYS A 376 -55.11 -1.61 2.87
CA CYS A 376 -55.65 -1.31 1.55
C CYS A 376 -55.93 -2.58 0.73
N LYS A 377 -55.00 -3.54 0.71
CA LYS A 377 -55.21 -4.83 0.04
C LYS A 377 -56.38 -5.61 0.65
N LYS A 378 -56.48 -5.65 1.97
CA LYS A 378 -57.50 -6.43 2.68
C LYS A 378 -58.91 -5.84 2.55
N HIS A 379 -59.05 -4.52 2.65
CA HIS A 379 -60.36 -3.85 2.70
C HIS A 379 -60.81 -3.28 1.35
N PHE A 380 -59.88 -2.93 0.45
CA PHE A 380 -60.18 -2.32 -0.85
C PHE A 380 -59.67 -3.16 -2.05
N GLY A 381 -59.03 -4.32 -1.80
CA GLY A 381 -58.46 -5.15 -2.85
C GLY A 381 -57.23 -4.55 -3.54
N GLY A 382 -56.65 -3.47 -3.00
CA GLY A 382 -55.52 -2.73 -3.59
C GLY A 382 -55.53 -1.26 -3.19
N ASP A 383 -54.93 -0.37 -3.98
CA ASP A 383 -55.04 1.08 -3.73
C ASP A 383 -56.52 1.53 -3.87
N PRO A 384 -57.10 2.18 -2.85
CA PRO A 384 -58.52 2.58 -2.85
C PRO A 384 -58.91 3.54 -3.98
N LEU A 385 -57.96 4.24 -4.61
CA LEU A 385 -58.24 5.11 -5.75
C LEU A 385 -58.29 4.37 -7.10
N ILE A 386 -57.97 3.08 -7.13
CA ILE A 386 -58.04 2.26 -8.35
C ILE A 386 -59.44 1.65 -8.46
N PRO A 387 -60.22 1.98 -9.51
CA PRO A 387 -61.57 1.44 -9.66
C PRO A 387 -61.57 -0.07 -9.93
N ARG A 388 -62.59 -0.77 -9.43
CA ARG A 388 -62.77 -2.22 -9.57
C ARG A 388 -64.16 -2.55 -10.15
N PRO A 389 -64.29 -3.58 -11.03
CA PRO A 389 -63.24 -4.44 -11.57
C PRO A 389 -62.33 -3.71 -12.57
N ILE A 390 -61.00 -3.87 -12.47
CA ILE A 390 -60.02 -3.17 -13.34
C ILE A 390 -60.28 -3.46 -14.82
N SER A 391 -60.75 -4.67 -15.15
CA SER A 391 -61.07 -5.09 -16.53
C SER A 391 -62.03 -4.14 -17.25
N ASN A 392 -62.91 -3.46 -16.50
CA ASN A 392 -63.94 -2.58 -17.03
C ASN A 392 -63.42 -1.15 -17.28
N TYR A 393 -62.18 -0.86 -16.90
CA TYR A 393 -61.55 0.44 -17.05
C TYR A 393 -60.31 0.33 -17.95
N SER A 394 -60.00 1.43 -18.62
CA SER A 394 -58.75 1.61 -19.38
C SER A 394 -58.03 2.84 -18.89
N THR A 395 -56.71 2.81 -18.91
CA THR A 395 -55.93 4.03 -18.62
C THR A 395 -56.00 4.98 -19.81
N VAL A 396 -55.87 6.29 -19.56
CA VAL A 396 -55.79 7.27 -20.66
C VAL A 396 -54.64 6.93 -21.62
N GLN A 397 -53.50 6.46 -21.10
CA GLN A 397 -52.36 6.06 -21.93
C GLN A 397 -52.70 4.88 -22.86
N GLU A 398 -53.42 3.87 -22.37
CA GLU A 398 -53.89 2.75 -23.19
C GLU A 398 -54.82 3.25 -24.32
N LEU A 399 -55.74 4.16 -24.00
CA LEU A 399 -56.65 4.74 -24.99
C LEU A 399 -55.92 5.59 -26.03
N MET A 400 -54.92 6.38 -25.62
CA MET A 400 -54.07 7.14 -26.54
C MET A 400 -53.36 6.21 -27.52
N ASN A 401 -52.79 5.12 -27.02
CA ASN A 401 -52.05 4.15 -27.82
C ASN A 401 -52.99 3.38 -28.76
N GLN A 402 -54.12 2.90 -28.27
CA GLN A 402 -55.05 2.07 -29.02
C GLN A 402 -55.81 2.86 -30.10
N TYR A 403 -56.22 4.10 -29.78
CA TYR A 403 -57.04 4.91 -30.68
C TYR A 403 -56.27 6.01 -31.40
N HIS A 404 -54.96 6.15 -31.17
CA HIS A 404 -54.08 7.17 -31.73
C HIS A 404 -54.63 8.59 -31.52
N MET A 405 -54.96 8.89 -30.27
CA MET A 405 -55.46 10.19 -29.84
C MET A 405 -54.52 10.80 -28.82
N ASP A 406 -54.43 12.13 -28.80
CA ASP A 406 -53.69 12.85 -27.78
C ASP A 406 -54.49 12.93 -26.48
N HIS A 407 -53.75 13.05 -25.36
CA HIS A 407 -54.32 13.14 -24.03
C HIS A 407 -55.37 14.26 -23.91
N LYS A 408 -55.10 15.43 -24.52
CA LYS A 408 -55.97 16.60 -24.41
C LYS A 408 -57.34 16.34 -25.06
N THR A 409 -57.37 15.66 -26.20
CA THR A 409 -58.64 15.31 -26.86
C THR A 409 -59.43 14.28 -26.06
N ILE A 410 -58.78 13.24 -25.52
CA ILE A 410 -59.47 12.27 -24.65
C ILE A 410 -60.07 12.98 -23.42
N MET A 411 -59.31 13.88 -22.79
CA MET A 411 -59.82 14.61 -21.63
C MET A 411 -60.94 15.59 -21.97
N LYS A 412 -60.91 16.20 -23.16
CA LYS A 412 -62.01 17.02 -23.67
C LYS A 412 -63.28 16.19 -23.78
N LEU A 413 -63.22 14.99 -24.38
CA LEU A 413 -64.35 14.08 -24.50
C LEU A 413 -64.92 13.65 -23.15
N VAL A 414 -64.04 13.34 -22.19
CA VAL A 414 -64.45 13.00 -20.82
C VAL A 414 -65.23 14.15 -20.17
N THR A 415 -64.77 15.38 -20.35
CA THR A 415 -65.38 16.57 -19.74
C THR A 415 -66.71 16.91 -20.39
N GLU A 416 -66.78 16.89 -21.73
CA GLU A 416 -67.98 17.23 -22.50
C GLU A 416 -69.11 16.22 -22.32
N ASN A 417 -68.79 14.95 -22.04
CA ASN A 417 -69.78 13.88 -21.88
C ASN A 417 -69.98 13.46 -20.41
N HIS A 418 -69.39 14.20 -19.45
CA HIS A 418 -69.50 13.93 -18.02
C HIS A 418 -69.16 12.47 -17.62
N LEU A 419 -68.12 11.91 -18.24
CA LEU A 419 -67.78 10.49 -18.08
C LEU A 419 -67.11 10.19 -16.73
N GLU A 420 -67.28 8.95 -16.25
CA GLU A 420 -66.66 8.48 -15.01
C GLU A 420 -65.13 8.52 -15.10
N ASN A 421 -64.51 9.19 -14.12
CA ASN A 421 -63.09 9.52 -14.18
C ASN A 421 -62.41 9.35 -12.80
N HIS A 422 -61.60 8.31 -12.68
CA HIS A 422 -60.85 7.99 -11.46
C HIS A 422 -59.38 8.34 -11.63
N THR A 423 -58.81 9.12 -10.70
CA THR A 423 -57.43 9.59 -10.77
C THR A 423 -56.58 9.05 -9.64
N THR A 424 -55.41 8.50 -9.98
CA THR A 424 -54.33 8.17 -9.05
C THR A 424 -53.12 9.08 -9.31
N ILE A 425 -52.08 8.99 -8.47
CA ILE A 425 -50.83 9.74 -8.63
C ILE A 425 -50.15 9.44 -9.99
N ARG A 426 -50.34 8.24 -10.55
CA ARG A 426 -49.64 7.79 -11.77
C ARG A 426 -50.54 7.69 -13.01
N HIS A 427 -51.80 7.34 -12.82
CA HIS A 427 -52.70 6.98 -13.91
C HIS A 427 -54.11 7.53 -13.69
N ARG A 428 -54.79 7.79 -14.80
CA ARG A 428 -56.20 8.13 -14.87
C ARG A 428 -56.95 6.98 -15.54
N TYR A 429 -57.99 6.48 -14.88
CA TYR A 429 -58.80 5.34 -15.30
C TYR A 429 -60.17 5.83 -15.75
N LEU A 430 -60.56 5.43 -16.96
CA LEU A 430 -61.84 5.74 -17.59
C LEU A 430 -62.59 4.45 -17.87
N LYS A 431 -63.90 4.45 -17.66
CA LYS A 431 -64.73 3.25 -17.83
C LYS A 431 -64.91 2.93 -19.31
N LYS A 432 -64.53 1.73 -19.73
CA LYS A 432 -64.51 1.31 -21.14
C LYS A 432 -65.88 1.45 -21.80
N SER A 433 -66.95 1.06 -21.10
CA SER A 433 -68.32 1.13 -21.62
C SER A 433 -68.80 2.55 -21.93
N GLU A 434 -68.18 3.56 -21.30
CA GLU A 434 -68.53 4.96 -21.48
C GLU A 434 -67.61 5.64 -22.50
N ILE A 435 -66.29 5.47 -22.34
CA ILE A 435 -65.31 6.20 -23.16
C ILE A 435 -65.14 5.64 -24.57
N ILE A 436 -65.21 4.32 -24.76
CA ILE A 436 -64.97 3.71 -26.08
C ILE A 436 -66.02 4.14 -27.10
N PRO A 437 -67.34 4.08 -26.81
CA PRO A 437 -68.36 4.55 -27.77
C PRO A 437 -68.20 6.03 -28.14
N VAL A 438 -67.87 6.88 -27.15
CA VAL A 438 -67.65 8.32 -27.38
C VAL A 438 -66.43 8.56 -28.26
N ILE A 439 -65.34 7.83 -28.04
CA ILE A 439 -64.15 7.88 -28.90
C ILE A 439 -64.50 7.42 -30.32
N GLU A 440 -65.18 6.30 -30.49
CA GLU A 440 -65.56 5.79 -31.81
C GLU A 440 -66.49 6.76 -32.57
N GLN A 441 -67.44 7.37 -31.87
CA GLN A 441 -68.33 8.39 -32.44
C GLN A 441 -67.55 9.65 -32.84
N TYR A 442 -66.62 10.11 -31.99
CA TYR A 442 -65.72 11.23 -32.30
C TYR A 442 -64.88 10.94 -33.55
N LYS A 443 -64.31 9.73 -33.67
CA LYS A 443 -63.52 9.33 -34.85
C LYS A 443 -64.35 9.30 -36.13
N LYS A 444 -65.64 8.92 -36.06
CA LYS A 444 -66.56 8.92 -37.21
C LYS A 444 -66.92 10.34 -37.67
N ASN A 445 -67.21 11.24 -36.72
CA ASN A 445 -67.82 12.54 -37.01
C ASN A 445 -66.79 13.68 -37.15
N SER A 446 -65.59 13.53 -36.59
CA SER A 446 -64.58 14.60 -36.63
C SER A 446 -63.83 14.62 -37.96
N LEU A 447 -64.14 15.60 -38.80
CA LEU A 447 -63.38 15.93 -40.03
C LEU A 447 -61.89 16.18 -39.72
N HIS A 448 -61.60 16.80 -38.58
CA HIS A 448 -60.24 17.09 -38.14
C HIS A 448 -59.44 15.82 -37.82
N HIS A 449 -60.07 14.83 -37.18
CA HIS A 449 -59.42 13.55 -36.89
C HIS A 449 -59.20 12.70 -38.14
N ARG A 450 -60.15 12.70 -39.08
CA ARG A 450 -60.00 12.04 -40.40
C ARG A 450 -58.85 12.65 -41.21
N ALA A 451 -58.69 13.98 -41.19
CA ALA A 451 -57.58 14.66 -41.84
C ALA A 451 -56.21 14.33 -41.19
N LEU A 452 -56.19 14.12 -39.87
CA LEU A 452 -55.00 13.71 -39.12
C LEU A 452 -54.57 12.28 -39.46
N LEU A 453 -55.51 11.33 -39.55
CA LEU A 453 -55.22 9.93 -39.94
C LEU A 453 -54.69 9.82 -41.38
N ASN A 454 -55.24 10.58 -42.33
CA ASN A 454 -54.77 10.58 -43.71
C ASN A 454 -53.30 11.01 -43.82
N ARG A 455 -52.84 11.98 -43.00
CA ARG A 455 -51.42 12.37 -42.94
C ARG A 455 -50.49 11.27 -42.41
N TYR A 456 -50.98 10.33 -41.61
CA TYR A 456 -50.18 9.21 -41.12
C TYR A 456 -50.14 8.05 -42.13
N VAL A 457 -51.21 7.83 -42.89
CA VAL A 457 -51.25 6.82 -43.97
C VAL A 457 -50.32 7.21 -45.13
N ASP A 458 -50.26 8.50 -45.51
CA ASP A 458 -49.35 8.98 -46.55
C ASP A 458 -47.85 8.86 -46.18
N ARG A 459 -47.51 8.81 -44.89
CA ARG A 459 -46.13 8.59 -44.43
C ARG A 459 -45.68 7.13 -44.43
N GLN A 460 -46.59 6.17 -44.56
CA GLN A 460 -46.24 4.74 -44.66
C GLN A 460 -45.98 4.25 -46.10
N TYR A 461 -46.24 5.09 -47.11
CA TYR A 461 -45.98 4.78 -48.54
C TYR A 461 -44.90 5.68 -49.18
N CYS A 462 -44.15 6.42 -48.37
CA CYS A 462 -42.96 7.18 -48.78
C CYS A 462 -41.81 6.92 -47.78
N GLY A 463 -41.48 5.65 -47.58
CA GLY A 463 -40.34 5.14 -46.84
C GLY A 463 -39.80 3.88 -47.49
#